data_AF-I1MKK6-F1
#
_entry.id   AF-I1MKK6-F1
#
_cell.length_a   1.000
_cell.length_b   1.000
_cell.length_c   1.000
_cell.angle_alpha   90.00
_cell.angle_beta   90.00
_cell.angle_gamma   90.00
#
_symmetry.space_group_name_H-M   'P 1'
#
loop_
_entity.id
_entity.type
_entity.pdbx_description
1 polymer ?
#
loop_
_entity_poly.entity_id
_entity_poly.type
_entity_poly.pdbx_seq_one_letter_code
_entity_poly.pdbx_strand_id
1 'polypeptide(L)'
;MGITIGIQCLEIEEISICDGMFCYLVDFVDVKEKMNYCLMWFGYFPSQVWSLVRRFDQPQKYKPFVSRCIMQGDLGIGSVREVNVKSGLPATTSTERLEQLDDEEHILGIRIVGGDHRLRNYSSIITVHPEVIDGRPSTMVIESFVVDVPDGNTRDETCYFVEALIRCNLSSLADVSERMAVQGRTDPINH
;
A
#
# COMPACT_ATOMS: atom_id res chain seq x y z
N MET A 1 17.68 11.65 -18.03
CA MET A 1 17.09 10.89 -19.16
C MET A 1 15.82 10.26 -18.59
N GLY A 2 14.67 10.90 -18.83
CA GLY A 2 13.40 10.49 -18.21
C GLY A 2 12.89 9.20 -18.85
N ILE A 3 12.69 8.16 -18.05
CA ILE A 3 11.94 6.97 -18.49
C ILE A 3 10.48 7.33 -18.30
N THR A 4 9.83 7.65 -19.41
CA THR A 4 8.39 7.78 -19.52
C THR A 4 7.79 6.38 -19.45
N ILE A 5 7.52 5.87 -18.25
CA ILE A 5 6.36 4.99 -18.11
C ILE A 5 5.19 5.86 -18.56
N GLY A 6 4.36 5.38 -19.48
CA GLY A 6 3.30 6.13 -20.18
C GLY A 6 2.18 6.70 -19.30
N ILE A 7 2.46 6.92 -18.02
CA ILE A 7 1.71 7.76 -17.11
C ILE A 7 2.26 9.16 -17.34
N GLN A 8 1.47 10.01 -17.99
CA GLN A 8 1.75 11.42 -18.16
C GLN A 8 1.82 12.06 -16.77
N CYS A 9 3.01 12.01 -16.16
CA CYS A 9 3.34 12.58 -14.85
C CYS A 9 3.06 14.08 -14.93
N LEU A 10 1.90 14.50 -14.44
CA LEU A 10 1.54 15.91 -14.28
C LEU A 10 1.37 16.14 -12.79
N GLU A 11 2.15 17.11 -12.30
CA GLU A 11 2.23 17.61 -10.92
C GLU A 11 2.55 16.55 -9.86
N ILE A 12 3.84 16.21 -9.82
CA ILE A 12 4.47 15.58 -8.68
C ILE A 12 4.55 16.61 -7.55
N GLU A 13 3.66 16.55 -6.57
CA GLU A 13 3.90 17.23 -5.29
C GLU A 13 4.89 16.39 -4.47
N GLU A 14 6.08 16.94 -4.24
CA GLU A 14 7.11 16.36 -3.39
C GLU A 14 6.67 16.48 -1.92
N ILE A 15 5.91 15.50 -1.43
CA ILE A 15 5.40 15.52 -0.07
C ILE A 15 6.45 14.87 0.84
N SER A 16 7.25 15.74 1.46
CA SER A 16 8.24 15.48 2.52
C SER A 16 9.33 14.46 2.19
N ILE A 17 10.57 14.96 2.12
CA ILE A 17 11.77 14.16 2.29
C ILE A 17 11.86 13.78 3.78
N CYS A 18 11.38 12.60 4.14
CA CYS A 18 11.80 11.96 5.38
C CYS A 18 12.93 10.99 5.02
N ASP A 19 14.13 11.24 5.55
CA ASP A 19 15.30 10.35 5.47
C ASP A 19 15.62 9.77 4.06
N GLY A 20 15.43 10.58 3.00
CA GLY A 20 15.75 10.19 1.63
C GLY A 20 14.67 9.41 0.88
N MET A 21 13.46 9.31 1.45
CA MET A 21 12.26 8.84 0.74
C MET A 21 11.56 9.99 0.04
N PHE A 22 11.05 9.74 -1.16
CA PHE A 22 10.19 10.67 -1.86
C PHE A 22 8.79 10.05 -2.01
N CYS A 23 7.81 10.65 -1.35
CA CYS A 23 6.40 10.31 -1.53
C CYS A 23 5.85 11.15 -2.68
N TYR A 24 5.19 10.52 -3.65
CA TYR A 24 4.62 11.22 -4.79
C TYR A 24 3.15 10.86 -4.92
N LEU A 25 2.28 11.85 -4.75
CA LEU A 25 0.90 11.68 -5.16
C LEU A 25 0.89 11.76 -6.68
N VAL A 26 0.56 10.65 -7.34
CA VAL A 26 0.40 10.60 -8.80
C VAL A 26 -1.08 10.37 -9.03
N ASP A 27 -1.84 11.44 -9.19
CA ASP A 27 -3.25 11.32 -9.58
C ASP A 27 -3.37 10.73 -11.00
N PHE A 28 -4.59 10.37 -11.39
CA PHE A 28 -5.07 10.03 -12.75
C PHE A 28 -5.02 8.56 -13.19
N VAL A 29 -6.21 7.97 -13.44
CA VAL A 29 -6.65 7.39 -14.74
C VAL A 29 -8.19 7.43 -14.81
N ASP A 30 -8.74 8.01 -15.87
CA ASP A 30 -10.17 8.04 -16.23
C ASP A 30 -10.71 6.64 -16.58
N VAL A 31 -11.95 6.37 -16.16
CA VAL A 31 -13.02 5.51 -16.75
C VAL A 31 -14.09 5.22 -15.69
N LYS A 32 -13.76 5.23 -14.38
CA LYS A 32 -14.69 5.44 -13.24
C LYS A 32 -13.86 5.81 -12.00
N GLU A 33 -13.53 7.10 -11.87
CA GLU A 33 -12.91 7.74 -10.68
C GLU A 33 -11.91 6.88 -9.88
N LYS A 34 -10.89 6.33 -10.55
CA LYS A 34 -9.75 5.67 -9.90
C LYS A 34 -8.72 6.71 -9.46
N MET A 35 -8.27 6.61 -8.22
CA MET A 35 -7.16 7.41 -7.69
C MET A 35 -5.95 6.52 -7.43
N ASN A 36 -4.75 7.06 -7.68
CA ASN A 36 -3.49 6.34 -7.51
C ASN A 36 -2.61 7.07 -6.50
N TYR A 37 -1.88 6.31 -5.69
CA TYR A 37 -0.90 6.77 -4.72
C TYR A 37 0.42 6.11 -5.02
N CYS A 38 1.51 6.88 -5.08
CA CYS A 38 2.83 6.36 -5.34
C CYS A 38 3.78 6.67 -4.17
N LEU A 39 4.55 5.68 -3.77
CA LEU A 39 5.68 5.87 -2.87
C LEU A 39 6.92 5.28 -3.50
N MET A 40 7.96 6.09 -3.65
CA MET A 40 9.20 5.72 -4.32
C MET A 40 10.37 5.74 -3.33
N TRP A 41 11.06 4.60 -3.29
CA TRP A 41 12.10 4.28 -2.33
C TRP A 41 13.48 4.33 -2.96
N PHE A 42 14.49 4.83 -2.24
CA PHE A 42 15.89 4.72 -2.64
C PHE A 42 16.59 3.61 -1.86
N GLY A 43 17.15 2.61 -2.55
CA GLY A 43 18.10 1.67 -1.95
C GLY A 43 17.55 0.37 -1.35
N TYR A 44 16.30 -0.02 -1.63
CA TYR A 44 15.73 -1.30 -1.18
C TYR A 44 15.42 -2.24 -2.35
N PHE A 45 15.56 -3.55 -2.12
CA PHE A 45 15.23 -4.56 -3.13
C PHE A 45 13.71 -4.77 -3.23
N PRO A 46 13.14 -4.77 -4.45
CA PRO A 46 11.70 -5.00 -4.65
C PRO A 46 11.20 -6.29 -4.00
N SER A 47 12.01 -7.35 -4.00
CA SER A 47 11.68 -8.64 -3.37
C SER A 47 11.46 -8.51 -1.85
N GLN A 48 12.21 -7.64 -1.19
CA GLN A 48 12.07 -7.41 0.24
C GLN A 48 10.78 -6.66 0.56
N VAL A 49 10.48 -5.59 -0.20
CA VAL A 49 9.22 -4.84 -0.07
C VAL A 49 8.03 -5.75 -0.38
N TRP A 50 8.13 -6.53 -1.46
CA TRP A 50 7.11 -7.49 -1.84
C TRP A 50 6.87 -8.55 -0.77
N SER A 51 7.92 -9.02 -0.07
CA SER A 51 7.79 -9.99 1.02
C SER A 51 6.90 -9.52 2.17
N LEU A 52 6.75 -8.20 2.35
CA LEU A 52 5.82 -7.58 3.30
C LEU A 52 4.43 -7.39 2.69
N VAL A 53 4.36 -6.78 1.49
CA VAL A 53 3.10 -6.43 0.82
C VAL A 53 2.26 -7.69 0.56
N ARG A 54 2.87 -8.76 0.04
CA ARG A 54 2.18 -10.02 -0.30
C ARG A 54 1.51 -10.73 0.88
N ARG A 55 1.85 -10.36 2.13
CA ARG A 55 1.29 -10.99 3.35
C ARG A 55 -0.09 -10.44 3.64
N PHE A 56 -1.06 -10.83 2.81
CA PHE A 56 -2.48 -10.56 3.03
C PHE A 56 -2.95 -11.03 4.42
N ASP A 57 -2.36 -12.08 4.96
CA ASP A 57 -2.67 -12.64 6.28
C ASP A 57 -2.02 -11.87 7.45
N GLN A 58 -1.01 -11.03 7.20
CA GLN A 58 -0.26 -10.30 8.23
C GLN A 58 -0.14 -8.79 7.94
N PRO A 59 -1.24 -8.08 7.67
CA PRO A 59 -1.20 -6.64 7.38
C PRO A 59 -0.59 -5.81 8.52
N GLN A 60 -0.74 -6.25 9.77
CA GLN A 60 -0.21 -5.58 10.96
C GLN A 60 1.32 -5.42 10.96
N LYS A 61 2.04 -6.13 10.07
CA LYS A 61 3.49 -5.94 9.90
C LYS A 61 3.85 -4.53 9.47
N TYR A 62 2.98 -3.87 8.68
CA TYR A 62 3.24 -2.52 8.19
C TYR A 62 2.01 -1.60 8.19
N LYS A 63 0.77 -2.10 8.29
CA LYS A 63 -0.43 -1.25 8.39
C LYS A 63 -0.64 -0.83 9.85
N PRO A 64 -0.33 0.44 10.23
CA PRO A 64 -0.18 0.83 11.62
C PRO A 64 -1.50 0.83 12.41
N PHE A 65 -2.63 0.89 11.72
CA PHE A 65 -3.96 0.92 12.33
C PHE A 65 -4.56 -0.46 12.60
N VAL A 66 -3.92 -1.53 12.10
CA VAL A 66 -4.35 -2.90 12.35
C VAL A 66 -3.80 -3.37 13.69
N SER A 67 -4.69 -3.83 14.58
CA SER A 67 -4.32 -4.45 15.85
C SER A 67 -4.24 -5.98 15.75
N ARG A 68 -5.11 -6.57 14.94
CA ARG A 68 -5.21 -8.02 14.74
C ARG A 68 -5.74 -8.35 13.35
N CYS A 69 -5.29 -9.47 12.80
CA CYS A 69 -5.81 -10.06 11.58
C CYS A 69 -6.13 -11.54 11.85
N ILE A 70 -7.28 -12.01 11.38
CA ILE A 70 -7.72 -13.40 11.46
C ILE A 70 -8.13 -13.84 10.06
N MET A 71 -7.50 -14.90 9.55
CA MET A 71 -7.87 -15.50 8.27
C MET A 71 -9.07 -16.43 8.42
N GLN A 72 -9.99 -16.36 7.48
CA GLN A 72 -11.08 -17.33 7.32
C GLN A 72 -10.62 -18.42 6.35
N GLY A 73 -9.89 -19.41 6.88
CA GLY A 73 -9.32 -20.51 6.10
C GLY A 73 -7.91 -20.22 5.57
N ASP A 74 -7.50 -20.99 4.58
CA ASP A 74 -6.16 -20.92 4.00
C ASP A 74 -5.98 -19.68 3.10
N LEU A 75 -4.72 -19.28 2.87
CA LEU A 75 -4.38 -18.15 2.01
C LEU A 75 -4.42 -18.57 0.53
N GLY A 76 -5.31 -17.94 -0.24
CA GLY A 76 -5.44 -18.08 -1.69
C GLY A 76 -6.38 -17.02 -2.25
N ILE A 77 -6.52 -16.96 -3.58
CA ILE A 77 -7.48 -16.06 -4.22
C ILE A 77 -8.89 -16.38 -3.73
N GLY A 78 -9.64 -15.34 -3.36
CA GLY A 78 -10.96 -15.47 -2.76
C GLY A 78 -10.96 -15.64 -1.24
N SER A 79 -9.80 -15.84 -0.59
CA SER A 79 -9.70 -15.90 0.86
C SER A 79 -10.13 -14.61 1.52
N VAL A 80 -10.69 -14.73 2.71
CA VAL A 80 -11.22 -13.61 3.49
C VAL A 80 -10.41 -13.44 4.76
N ARG A 81 -10.13 -12.20 5.14
CA ARG A 81 -9.58 -11.83 6.44
C ARG A 81 -10.54 -10.93 7.19
N GLU A 82 -10.54 -11.07 8.51
CA GLU A 82 -11.16 -10.14 9.43
C GLU A 82 -10.07 -9.37 10.16
N VAL A 83 -10.16 -8.05 10.13
CA VAL A 83 -9.14 -7.13 10.62
C VAL A 83 -9.73 -6.29 11.73
N ASN A 84 -9.07 -6.26 12.89
CA ASN A 84 -9.45 -5.36 13.97
C ASN A 84 -8.65 -4.07 13.89
N VAL A 85 -9.35 -2.96 13.96
CA VAL A 85 -8.79 -1.61 13.94
C VAL A 85 -8.42 -1.19 15.37
N LYS A 86 -7.34 -0.42 15.53
CA LYS A 86 -6.94 0.13 16.83
C LYS A 86 -8.01 1.09 17.37
N SER A 87 -8.14 1.13 18.70
CA SER A 87 -9.07 2.03 19.40
C SER A 87 -8.80 3.52 19.09
N GLY A 88 -9.86 4.33 19.07
CA GLY A 88 -9.78 5.78 18.78
C GLY A 88 -9.98 6.13 17.31
N LEU A 89 -10.16 5.13 16.45
CA LEU A 89 -10.52 5.30 15.03
C LEU A 89 -12.04 5.14 14.84
N PRO A 90 -12.61 5.66 13.74
CA PRO A 90 -14.06 5.66 13.50
C PRO A 90 -14.65 4.28 13.17
N ALA A 91 -13.84 3.23 13.18
CA ALA A 91 -14.24 1.86 12.88
C ALA A 91 -13.50 0.90 13.81
N THR A 92 -14.09 -0.28 14.01
CA THR A 92 -13.54 -1.34 14.86
C THR A 92 -13.10 -2.56 14.05
N THR A 93 -13.76 -2.82 12.91
CA THR A 93 -13.53 -4.03 12.12
C THR A 93 -13.63 -3.78 10.61
N SER A 94 -12.91 -4.60 9.85
CA SER A 94 -12.98 -4.67 8.39
C SER A 94 -12.94 -6.13 7.97
N THR A 95 -13.82 -6.52 7.05
CA THR A 95 -13.80 -7.84 6.41
C THR A 95 -13.38 -7.67 4.97
N GLU A 96 -12.26 -8.29 4.59
CA GLU A 96 -11.59 -8.03 3.32
C GLU A 96 -11.32 -9.33 2.57
N ARG A 97 -11.45 -9.30 1.24
CA ARG A 97 -11.21 -10.43 0.36
C ARG A 97 -9.97 -10.19 -0.50
N LEU A 98 -9.16 -11.23 -0.65
CA LEU A 98 -8.04 -11.25 -1.59
C LEU A 98 -8.56 -11.50 -3.01
N GLU A 99 -8.43 -10.51 -3.89
CA GLU A 99 -8.90 -10.57 -5.28
C GLU A 99 -7.77 -10.94 -6.24
N GLN A 100 -6.53 -10.51 -5.96
CA GLN A 100 -5.36 -10.78 -6.79
C GLN A 100 -4.12 -10.94 -5.91
N LEU A 101 -3.26 -11.89 -6.27
CA LEU A 101 -1.95 -12.11 -5.68
C LEU A 101 -1.04 -12.69 -6.75
N ASP A 102 -0.20 -11.85 -7.31
CA ASP A 102 0.74 -12.19 -8.38
C ASP A 102 2.17 -12.00 -7.86
N ASP A 103 2.88 -13.11 -7.64
CA ASP A 103 4.26 -13.09 -7.16
C ASP A 103 5.28 -12.83 -8.28
N GLU A 104 4.89 -12.95 -9.55
CA GLU A 104 5.77 -12.68 -10.69
C GLU A 104 5.76 -11.18 -11.02
N GLU A 105 4.57 -10.59 -11.11
CA GLU A 105 4.37 -9.16 -11.40
C GLU A 105 4.27 -8.29 -10.14
N HIS A 106 4.38 -8.88 -8.95
CA HIS A 106 4.27 -8.22 -7.64
C HIS A 106 2.99 -7.39 -7.48
N ILE A 107 1.82 -8.02 -7.71
CA ILE A 107 0.51 -7.37 -7.66
C ILE A 107 -0.35 -7.97 -6.53
N LEU A 108 -0.88 -7.10 -5.66
CA LEU A 108 -1.84 -7.46 -4.61
C LEU A 108 -3.15 -6.69 -4.82
N GLY A 109 -4.25 -7.40 -5.02
CA GLY A 109 -5.60 -6.83 -5.12
C GLY A 109 -6.46 -7.20 -3.93
N ILE A 110 -7.09 -6.22 -3.29
CA ILE A 110 -7.95 -6.43 -2.12
C ILE A 110 -9.28 -5.70 -2.33
N ARG A 111 -10.38 -6.32 -1.87
CA ARG A 111 -11.69 -5.67 -1.79
C ARG A 111 -12.25 -5.75 -0.37
N ILE A 112 -12.86 -4.67 0.08
CA ILE A 112 -13.63 -4.69 1.32
C ILE A 112 -15.03 -5.24 1.05
N VAL A 113 -15.43 -6.25 1.83
CA VAL A 113 -16.71 -6.96 1.70
C VAL A 113 -17.60 -6.84 2.94
N GLY A 114 -17.10 -6.23 4.03
CA GLY A 114 -17.85 -5.99 5.26
C GLY A 114 -17.02 -5.19 6.27
N GLY A 115 -17.61 -4.90 7.42
CA GLY A 115 -17.01 -4.05 8.47
C GLY A 115 -17.95 -2.94 8.91
N ASP A 116 -17.55 -2.19 9.93
CA ASP A 116 -18.32 -1.09 10.52
C ASP A 116 -17.87 0.31 10.07
N HIS A 117 -16.96 0.37 9.09
CA HIS A 117 -16.52 1.61 8.45
C HIS A 117 -17.44 2.03 7.29
N ARG A 118 -17.22 3.25 6.77
CA ARG A 118 -18.03 3.84 5.68
C ARG A 118 -17.50 3.58 4.26
N LEU A 119 -16.37 2.88 4.11
CA LEU A 119 -15.70 2.59 2.84
C LEU A 119 -16.43 1.55 1.97
N ARG A 120 -17.62 1.89 1.47
CA ARG A 120 -18.43 1.00 0.63
C ARG A 120 -17.76 0.76 -0.71
N ASN A 121 -17.82 -0.49 -1.19
CA ASN A 121 -17.23 -0.94 -2.46
C ASN A 121 -15.75 -0.59 -2.65
N TYR A 122 -15.02 -0.37 -1.54
CA TYR A 122 -13.59 -0.13 -1.60
C TYR A 122 -12.87 -1.33 -2.23
N SER A 123 -12.06 -1.05 -3.25
CA SER A 123 -11.12 -2.01 -3.83
C SER A 123 -9.78 -1.31 -4.05
N SER A 124 -8.67 -1.97 -3.73
CA SER A 124 -7.33 -1.46 -4.05
C SER A 124 -6.46 -2.49 -4.74
N ILE A 125 -5.52 -1.98 -5.53
CA ILE A 125 -4.46 -2.74 -6.17
C ILE A 125 -3.13 -2.09 -5.79
N ILE A 126 -2.26 -2.87 -5.16
CA ILE A 126 -0.89 -2.49 -4.81
C ILE A 126 0.06 -3.21 -5.77
N THR A 127 0.99 -2.48 -6.37
CA THR A 127 2.02 -3.01 -7.26
C THR A 127 3.41 -2.57 -6.83
N VAL A 128 4.41 -3.43 -6.94
CA VAL A 128 5.80 -3.16 -6.51
C VAL A 128 6.78 -3.34 -7.67
N HIS A 129 7.38 -2.24 -8.12
CA HIS A 129 8.22 -2.19 -9.32
C HIS A 129 9.69 -1.90 -8.98
N PRO A 130 10.66 -2.55 -9.66
CA PRO A 130 12.04 -2.09 -9.69
C PRO A 130 12.14 -0.78 -10.48
N GLU A 131 12.86 0.19 -9.94
CA GLU A 131 13.18 1.44 -10.63
C GLU A 131 14.66 1.78 -10.51
N VAL A 132 15.14 2.70 -11.36
CA VAL A 132 16.50 3.26 -11.25
C VAL A 132 16.40 4.78 -11.22
N ILE A 133 16.75 5.37 -10.09
CA ILE A 133 16.69 6.82 -9.88
C ILE A 133 18.09 7.31 -9.55
N ASP A 134 18.58 8.29 -10.31
CA ASP A 134 19.95 8.81 -10.21
C ASP A 134 21.04 7.72 -10.18
N GLY A 135 20.82 6.67 -10.99
CA GLY A 135 21.73 5.53 -11.11
C GLY A 135 21.71 4.55 -9.93
N ARG A 136 20.82 4.74 -8.95
CA ARG A 136 20.66 3.85 -7.80
C ARG A 136 19.45 2.95 -8.00
N PRO A 137 19.57 1.64 -7.70
CA PRO A 137 18.40 0.76 -7.61
C PRO A 137 17.42 1.28 -6.57
N SER A 138 16.18 1.40 -6.99
CA SER A 138 15.06 1.94 -6.24
C SER A 138 13.88 0.98 -6.35
N THR A 139 12.94 1.09 -5.42
CA THR A 139 11.66 0.36 -5.50
C THR A 139 10.56 1.39 -5.60
N MET A 140 9.55 1.18 -6.44
CA MET A 140 8.37 2.02 -6.52
C MET A 140 7.14 1.20 -6.13
N VAL A 141 6.37 1.67 -5.16
CA VAL A 141 5.12 1.04 -4.73
C VAL A 141 3.97 1.95 -5.12
N ILE A 142 3.03 1.42 -5.90
CA ILE A 142 1.84 2.15 -6.32
C ILE A 142 0.63 1.46 -5.71
N GLU A 143 -0.22 2.18 -4.97
CA GLU A 143 -1.53 1.73 -4.51
C GLU A 143 -2.62 2.54 -5.21
N SER A 144 -3.44 1.86 -6.00
CA SER A 144 -4.62 2.43 -6.67
C SER A 144 -5.88 2.00 -5.94
N PHE A 145 -6.91 2.84 -5.91
CA PHE A 145 -8.18 2.50 -5.28
C PHE A 145 -9.41 3.04 -6.01
N VAL A 146 -10.55 2.39 -5.72
CA VAL A 146 -11.90 2.85 -6.02
C VAL A 146 -12.72 2.74 -4.75
N VAL A 147 -13.56 3.72 -4.46
CA VAL A 147 -14.48 3.70 -3.32
C VAL A 147 -15.72 4.52 -3.64
N ASP A 148 -16.87 4.14 -3.09
CA ASP A 148 -18.06 4.98 -3.17
C ASP A 148 -17.97 6.16 -2.19
N VAL A 149 -18.47 7.33 -2.59
CA VAL A 149 -18.63 8.47 -1.69
C VAL A 149 -19.77 8.18 -0.70
N PRO A 150 -19.51 8.14 0.62
CA PRO A 150 -20.55 7.87 1.61
C PRO A 150 -21.57 9.01 1.69
N ASP A 151 -22.83 8.67 1.99
CA ASP A 151 -23.91 9.66 2.17
C ASP A 151 -23.53 10.73 3.20
N GLY A 152 -23.56 12.01 2.82
CA GLY A 152 -23.19 13.11 3.70
C GLY A 152 -21.70 13.44 3.73
N ASN A 153 -20.88 12.82 2.88
CA ASN A 153 -19.51 13.26 2.59
C ASN A 153 -19.40 13.78 1.16
N THR A 154 -18.42 14.65 0.94
CA THR A 154 -18.02 15.04 -0.42
C THR A 154 -17.03 14.03 -0.99
N ARG A 155 -16.81 14.10 -2.31
CA ARG A 155 -15.74 13.36 -2.98
C ARG A 155 -14.39 13.68 -2.33
N ASP A 156 -14.06 14.96 -2.20
CA ASP A 156 -12.75 15.41 -1.68
C ASP A 156 -12.51 14.97 -0.23
N GLU A 157 -13.53 14.98 0.62
CA GLU A 157 -13.43 14.45 1.99
C GLU A 157 -13.15 12.94 1.99
N THR A 158 -13.82 12.19 1.10
CA THR A 158 -13.64 10.74 0.97
C THR A 158 -12.24 10.42 0.45
N CYS A 159 -11.80 11.15 -0.57
CA CYS A 159 -10.44 11.09 -1.08
C CYS A 159 -9.49 11.34 0.08
N TYR A 160 -9.46 12.54 0.66
CA TYR A 160 -8.55 12.91 1.74
C TYR A 160 -8.44 11.86 2.85
N PHE A 161 -9.56 11.26 3.27
CA PHE A 161 -9.55 10.17 4.24
C PHE A 161 -8.80 8.92 3.77
N VAL A 162 -9.14 8.41 2.59
CA VAL A 162 -8.49 7.21 2.01
C VAL A 162 -7.01 7.49 1.73
N GLU A 163 -6.70 8.68 1.23
CA GLU A 163 -5.36 9.15 0.96
C GLU A 163 -4.50 9.15 2.23
N ALA A 164 -5.03 9.65 3.35
CA ALA A 164 -4.35 9.61 4.63
C ALA A 164 -4.08 8.18 5.10
N LEU A 165 -5.04 7.26 4.93
CA LEU A 165 -4.86 5.85 5.28
C LEU A 165 -3.76 5.17 4.45
N ILE A 166 -3.78 5.36 3.13
CA ILE A 166 -2.77 4.80 2.22
C ILE A 166 -1.40 5.39 2.55
N ARG A 167 -1.31 6.71 2.76
CA ARG A 167 -0.06 7.38 3.12
C ARG A 167 0.54 6.83 4.41
N CYS A 168 -0.27 6.62 5.45
CA CYS A 168 0.19 6.01 6.70
C CYS A 168 0.68 4.57 6.50
N ASN A 169 -0.02 3.77 5.69
CA ASN A 169 0.38 2.40 5.38
C ASN A 169 1.72 2.39 4.62
N LEU A 170 1.84 3.18 3.56
CA LEU A 170 3.04 3.22 2.74
C LEU A 170 4.22 3.82 3.52
N SER A 171 4.02 4.87 4.33
CA SER A 171 5.07 5.38 5.22
C SER A 171 5.53 4.33 6.24
N SER A 172 4.63 3.56 6.85
CA SER A 172 5.06 2.50 7.76
C SER A 172 5.70 1.30 7.02
N LEU A 173 5.35 1.06 5.75
CA LEU A 173 6.05 0.08 4.90
C LEU A 173 7.51 0.50 4.68
N ALA A 174 7.79 1.81 4.64
CA ALA A 174 9.14 2.36 4.61
C ALA A 174 9.99 1.85 5.73
N ASP A 175 9.54 2.18 6.93
CA ASP A 175 10.34 2.11 8.13
C ASP A 175 10.67 0.65 8.41
N VAL A 176 9.70 -0.23 8.13
CA VAL A 176 9.86 -1.67 8.27
C VAL A 176 10.81 -2.23 7.21
N SER A 177 10.72 -1.76 5.96
CA SER A 177 11.62 -2.18 4.89
C SER A 177 13.07 -1.73 5.17
N GLU A 178 13.27 -0.50 5.63
CA GLU A 178 14.59 0.00 6.01
C GLU A 178 15.20 -0.84 7.15
N ARG A 179 14.45 -1.08 8.22
CA ARG A 179 14.91 -1.89 9.36
C ARG A 179 15.27 -3.31 8.96
N MET A 180 14.49 -3.93 8.08
CA MET A 180 14.78 -5.27 7.54
C MET A 180 16.08 -5.28 6.72
N ALA A 181 16.37 -4.22 5.95
CA ALA A 181 17.58 -4.13 5.15
C ALA A 181 18.84 -3.95 6.01
N VAL A 182 18.73 -3.23 7.13
CA VAL A 182 19.83 -3.09 8.11
C VAL A 182 20.08 -4.40 8.84
N GLN A 183 19.02 -5.09 9.28
CA GLN A 183 19.14 -6.35 10.03
C GLN A 183 19.75 -7.49 9.19
N GLY A 184 19.36 -7.61 7.91
CA GLY A 184 19.93 -8.62 7.01
C GLY A 184 21.43 -8.44 6.73
N ARG A 185 21.99 -7.25 7.02
CA ARG A 185 23.45 -7.01 6.98
C ARG A 185 24.17 -7.40 8.26
N THR A 186 23.44 -7.55 9.37
CA THR A 186 24.00 -7.86 10.70
C THR A 186 23.93 -9.33 11.10
N ASP A 187 23.34 -10.20 10.28
CA ASP A 187 23.40 -11.64 10.52
C ASP A 187 24.88 -12.08 10.51
N PRO A 188 25.40 -12.65 11.62
CA PRO A 188 26.79 -13.01 11.71
C PRO A 188 27.13 -14.04 10.63
N ILE A 189 28.18 -13.77 9.85
CA ILE A 189 28.82 -14.75 9.00
C ILE A 189 29.27 -15.89 9.92
N ASN A 190 28.49 -16.97 9.96
CA ASN A 190 28.87 -18.20 10.63
C ASN A 190 30.14 -18.72 9.95
N HIS A 191 31.27 -18.59 10.64
CA HIS A 191 32.50 -19.33 10.37
C HIS A 191 32.60 -20.53 11.30
#